data_AF-A0A2H0KCZ6-F1
#
_entry.id   AF-A0A2H0KCZ6-F1
#
_cell.length_a   1.000
_cell.length_b   1.000
_cell.length_c   1.000
_cell.angle_alpha   90.00
_cell.angle_beta   90.00
_cell.angle_gamma   90.00
#
_symmetry.space_group_name_H-M   'P 1'
#
loop_
_entity.id
_entity.type
_entity.pdbx_description
1 polymer ?
#
loop_
_entity_poly.entity_id
_entity_poly.type
_entity_poly.pdbx_seq_one_letter_code
_entity_poly.pdbx_strand_id
1 'polypeptide(L)'
;MTKTLKKPHSGARKLFVDRFFKQFNEVREEIHKDDTDLSKLDIFAPFPKDGLLPGRRRWSDLTENEKLVMNLAYAIAEIERSAKTLALIPSLFNSHSTYLEKKRFSRVQQHKRNIGWYLNEVYSFSNRTEYFLKLMKKALIKSRFSKTSTEVATLNSLRSVCIESLRGINEVRGRHVHVRSYFDKALSKIELWEEMAKYISHGTERNFHESLTWKLLRSDRKSWKERTEKNAAQLEELLDYLYHSLDTAKIINKLLEKYEK
;
A
#
# COMPACT_ATOMS: atom_id res chain seq x y z
N MET A 1 3.11 23.42 -9.95
CA MET A 1 1.94 23.25 -10.83
C MET A 1 1.40 21.83 -10.68
N THR A 2 0.40 21.63 -9.82
CA THR A 2 -0.34 20.37 -9.71
C THR A 2 -1.30 20.28 -10.90
N LYS A 3 -0.98 19.43 -11.89
CA LYS A 3 -1.96 19.08 -12.93
C LYS A 3 -3.14 18.41 -12.22
N THR A 4 -4.32 19.03 -12.26
CA THR A 4 -5.57 18.43 -11.80
C THR A 4 -5.82 17.20 -12.65
N LEU A 5 -5.72 16.01 -12.06
CA LEU A 5 -6.10 14.76 -12.72
C LEU A 5 -7.59 14.87 -13.07
N LYS A 6 -7.95 14.59 -14.33
CA LYS A 6 -9.37 14.42 -14.69
C LYS A 6 -9.89 13.27 -13.84
N LYS A 7 -10.89 13.54 -12.98
CA LYS A 7 -11.48 12.51 -12.12
C LYS A 7 -12.08 11.42 -13.01
N PRO A 8 -11.59 10.17 -12.94
CA PRO A 8 -12.28 9.04 -13.57
C PRO A 8 -13.63 8.82 -12.89
N HIS A 9 -14.55 8.14 -13.57
CA HIS A 9 -15.82 7.72 -12.97
C HIS A 9 -15.55 6.83 -11.74
N SER A 10 -16.24 7.12 -10.63
CA SER A 10 -16.20 6.28 -9.43
C SER A 10 -16.53 4.84 -9.79
N GLY A 11 -15.65 3.89 -9.44
CA GLY A 11 -15.85 2.46 -9.74
C GLY A 11 -14.95 1.90 -10.85
N ALA A 12 -14.13 2.73 -11.50
CA ALA A 12 -13.13 2.27 -12.48
C ALA A 12 -12.16 1.23 -11.87
N ARG A 13 -11.69 1.44 -10.64
CA ARG A 13 -10.87 0.46 -9.90
C ARG A 13 -11.58 -0.88 -9.76
N LYS A 14 -12.82 -0.90 -9.26
CA LYS A 14 -13.56 -2.14 -9.04
C LYS A 14 -13.74 -2.90 -10.36
N LEU A 15 -14.20 -2.22 -11.41
CA LEU A 15 -14.39 -2.83 -12.73
C LEU A 15 -13.10 -3.37 -13.34
N PHE A 16 -11.98 -2.68 -13.14
CA PHE A 16 -10.68 -3.13 -13.59
C PHE A 16 -10.22 -4.37 -12.83
N VAL A 17 -10.26 -4.32 -11.50
CA VAL A 17 -9.83 -5.42 -10.62
C VAL A 17 -10.68 -6.66 -10.89
N ASP A 18 -12.00 -6.51 -10.97
CA ASP A 18 -12.92 -7.63 -11.24
C ASP A 18 -12.66 -8.23 -12.63
N ARG A 19 -12.46 -7.42 -13.68
CA ARG A 19 -12.13 -7.92 -15.02
C ARG A 19 -10.76 -8.60 -15.07
N PHE A 20 -9.75 -7.99 -14.44
CA PHE A 20 -8.41 -8.55 -14.40
C PHE A 20 -8.41 -9.91 -13.68
N PHE A 21 -9.07 -10.01 -12.52
CA PHE A 21 -9.14 -11.27 -11.80
C PHE A 21 -10.02 -12.31 -12.49
N LYS A 22 -11.06 -11.89 -13.23
CA LYS A 22 -11.82 -12.80 -14.09
C LYS A 22 -10.91 -13.39 -15.18
N GLN A 23 -10.21 -12.56 -15.94
CA GLN A 23 -9.25 -13.00 -16.97
C GLN A 23 -8.12 -13.85 -16.37
N PHE A 24 -7.63 -13.47 -15.19
CA PHE A 24 -6.64 -14.25 -14.45
C PHE A 24 -7.16 -15.64 -14.07
N ASN A 25 -8.41 -15.72 -13.59
CA ASN A 25 -9.02 -16.98 -13.22
C ASN A 25 -9.28 -17.87 -14.45
N GLU A 26 -9.69 -17.29 -15.58
CA GLU A 26 -9.81 -18.02 -16.85
C GLU A 26 -8.45 -18.64 -17.26
N VAL A 27 -7.37 -17.84 -17.26
CA VAL A 27 -6.00 -18.33 -17.51
C VAL A 27 -5.61 -19.39 -16.47
N ARG A 28 -5.93 -19.17 -15.19
CA ARG A 28 -5.62 -20.10 -14.10
C ARG A 28 -6.37 -21.42 -14.23
N GLU A 29 -7.63 -21.42 -14.66
CA GLU A 29 -8.42 -22.62 -14.91
C GLU A 29 -7.87 -23.41 -16.11
N GLU A 30 -7.40 -22.73 -17.16
CA GLU A 30 -6.69 -23.38 -18.26
C GLU A 30 -5.39 -24.05 -17.82
N ILE A 31 -4.66 -23.43 -16.89
CA ILE A 31 -3.44 -23.97 -16.26
C ILE A 31 -3.74 -25.19 -15.38
N HIS A 32 -4.95 -25.28 -14.81
CA HIS A 32 -5.33 -26.24 -13.77
C HIS A 32 -6.49 -27.17 -14.18
N LYS A 33 -6.47 -27.68 -15.41
CA LYS A 33 -7.42 -28.73 -15.86
C LYS A 33 -7.44 -30.01 -14.99
N ASP A 34 -6.56 -30.14 -14.00
CA ASP A 34 -6.58 -31.22 -13.00
C ASP A 34 -7.27 -30.80 -11.67
N ASP A 35 -8.54 -31.19 -11.54
CA ASP A 35 -9.32 -31.51 -10.32
C ASP A 35 -8.97 -30.84 -8.97
N THR A 36 -8.76 -29.53 -8.94
CA THR A 36 -8.56 -28.80 -7.68
C THR A 36 -9.65 -27.77 -7.46
N ASP A 37 -10.37 -27.86 -6.34
CA ASP A 37 -11.40 -26.89 -5.93
C ASP A 37 -10.77 -25.52 -5.62
N LEU A 38 -10.80 -24.66 -6.64
CA LEU A 38 -10.15 -23.36 -6.68
C LEU A 38 -10.83 -22.27 -5.82
N SER A 39 -12.04 -22.54 -5.34
CA SER A 39 -12.86 -21.60 -4.54
C SER A 39 -12.33 -21.35 -3.12
N LYS A 40 -11.45 -22.24 -2.63
CA LYS A 40 -10.89 -22.19 -1.26
C LYS A 40 -9.58 -21.42 -1.15
N LEU A 41 -9.06 -20.91 -2.26
CA LEU A 41 -7.80 -20.17 -2.27
C LEU A 41 -8.04 -18.71 -1.99
N ASP A 42 -7.50 -18.26 -0.87
CA ASP A 42 -7.36 -16.84 -0.58
C ASP A 42 -6.43 -16.22 -1.63
N ILE A 43 -7.03 -15.56 -2.62
CA ILE A 43 -6.34 -14.76 -3.67
C ILE A 43 -5.44 -13.67 -3.09
N PHE A 44 -5.52 -13.42 -1.77
CA PHE A 44 -4.66 -12.50 -1.05
C PHE A 44 -3.57 -13.20 -0.20
N ALA A 45 -3.39 -14.52 -0.25
CA ALA A 45 -2.24 -15.16 0.37
C ALA A 45 -0.96 -14.91 -0.46
N PRO A 46 0.19 -14.61 0.17
CA PRO A 46 1.44 -14.46 -0.57
C PRO A 46 1.86 -15.78 -1.22
N PHE A 47 2.22 -15.74 -2.51
CA PHE A 47 2.73 -16.92 -3.20
C PHE A 47 4.03 -17.38 -2.55
N PRO A 48 4.12 -18.62 -2.05
CA PRO A 48 5.37 -19.15 -1.56
C PRO A 48 6.32 -19.29 -2.75
N LYS A 49 7.46 -18.58 -2.72
CA LYS A 49 8.47 -18.61 -3.80
C LYS A 49 8.94 -20.03 -4.15
N ASP A 50 8.79 -20.95 -3.21
CA ASP A 50 9.19 -22.37 -3.32
C ASP A 50 8.04 -23.34 -3.01
N GLY A 51 6.81 -22.86 -2.89
CA GLY A 51 5.68 -23.69 -2.47
C GLY A 51 4.85 -24.21 -3.63
N LEU A 52 4.12 -25.30 -3.36
CA LEU A 52 3.13 -25.85 -4.28
C LEU A 52 2.07 -24.80 -4.58
N LEU A 53 1.87 -24.56 -5.87
CA LEU A 53 0.71 -23.83 -6.34
C LEU A 53 -0.55 -24.68 -6.12
N PRO A 54 -1.74 -24.06 -6.13
CA PRO A 54 -2.99 -24.77 -6.38
C PRO A 54 -2.80 -25.83 -7.48
N GLY A 55 -3.32 -27.04 -7.31
CA GLY A 55 -3.16 -28.10 -8.32
C GLY A 55 -1.78 -28.74 -8.43
N ARG A 56 -0.97 -28.70 -7.36
CA ARG A 56 0.31 -29.42 -7.21
C ARG A 56 1.41 -29.07 -8.22
N ARG A 57 1.25 -28.03 -9.05
CA ARG A 57 2.34 -27.51 -9.89
C ARG A 57 3.35 -26.75 -9.04
N ARG A 58 4.64 -26.90 -9.33
CA ARG A 58 5.69 -26.04 -8.74
C ARG A 58 5.83 -24.78 -9.58
N TRP A 59 6.30 -23.70 -8.97
CA TRP A 59 6.63 -22.46 -9.68
C TRP A 59 7.63 -22.68 -10.83
N SER A 60 8.53 -23.65 -10.69
CA SER A 60 9.48 -24.06 -11.73
C SER A 60 8.81 -24.57 -13.00
N ASP A 61 7.62 -25.13 -12.88
CA ASP A 61 6.91 -25.84 -13.94
C ASP A 61 6.07 -24.89 -14.80
N LEU A 62 5.97 -23.62 -14.39
CA LEU A 62 5.28 -22.58 -15.13
C LEU A 62 6.14 -22.05 -16.30
N THR A 63 5.47 -21.79 -17.41
CA THR A 63 5.99 -21.00 -18.53
C THR A 63 6.29 -19.57 -18.08
N GLU A 64 7.17 -18.90 -18.82
CA GLU A 64 7.52 -17.49 -18.54
C GLU A 64 6.33 -16.54 -18.64
N ASN A 65 5.35 -16.87 -19.50
CA ASN A 65 4.11 -16.12 -19.58
C ASN A 65 3.32 -16.32 -18.28
N GLU A 66 3.00 -17.56 -17.89
CA GLU A 66 2.19 -17.86 -16.68
C GLU A 66 2.79 -17.17 -15.44
N LYS A 67 4.12 -17.25 -15.27
CA LYS A 67 4.84 -16.53 -14.21
C LYS A 67 4.61 -15.03 -14.26
N LEU A 68 4.59 -14.42 -15.44
CA LEU A 68 4.32 -12.98 -15.59
C LEU A 68 2.90 -12.63 -15.12
N VAL A 69 1.88 -13.37 -15.54
CA VAL A 69 0.49 -13.08 -15.14
C VAL A 69 0.28 -13.27 -13.65
N MET A 70 0.85 -14.32 -13.06
CA MET A 70 0.86 -14.51 -11.62
C MET A 70 1.56 -13.38 -10.88
N ASN A 71 2.72 -12.92 -11.37
CA ASN A 71 3.42 -11.79 -10.77
C ASN A 71 2.61 -10.48 -10.89
N LEU A 72 1.89 -10.25 -11.99
CA LEU A 72 1.01 -9.09 -12.16
C LEU A 72 -0.18 -9.16 -11.19
N ALA A 73 -0.83 -10.32 -11.07
CA ALA A 73 -1.94 -10.53 -10.15
C ALA A 73 -1.52 -10.34 -8.70
N TYR A 74 -0.38 -10.91 -8.32
CA TYR A 74 0.20 -10.73 -6.99
C TYR A 74 0.52 -9.26 -6.71
N ALA A 75 1.13 -8.56 -7.66
CA ALA A 75 1.44 -7.14 -7.50
C ALA A 75 0.18 -6.28 -7.31
N ILE A 76 -0.90 -6.55 -8.05
CA ILE A 76 -2.20 -5.88 -7.86
C ILE A 76 -2.77 -6.19 -6.47
N ALA A 77 -2.79 -7.47 -6.07
CA ALA A 77 -3.30 -7.87 -4.76
C ALA A 77 -2.55 -7.20 -3.59
N GLU A 78 -1.22 -7.08 -3.69
CA GLU A 78 -0.40 -6.38 -2.71
C GLU A 78 -0.72 -4.87 -2.65
N ILE A 79 -0.93 -4.20 -3.79
CA ILE A 79 -1.34 -2.79 -3.84
C ILE A 79 -2.72 -2.61 -3.18
N GLU A 80 -3.67 -3.45 -3.54
CA GLU A 80 -5.03 -3.47 -2.99
C GLU A 80 -5.03 -3.68 -1.47
N ARG A 81 -4.24 -4.65 -0.98
CA ARG A 81 -4.11 -4.90 0.47
C ARG A 81 -3.50 -3.70 1.19
N SER A 82 -2.50 -3.07 0.59
CA SER A 82 -1.87 -1.86 1.14
C SER A 82 -2.88 -0.72 1.26
N ALA A 83 -3.68 -0.49 0.23
CA ALA A 83 -4.72 0.53 0.22
C ALA A 83 -5.78 0.28 1.30
N LYS A 84 -6.27 -0.96 1.41
CA LYS A 84 -7.19 -1.37 2.49
C LYS A 84 -6.58 -1.15 3.87
N THR A 85 -5.31 -1.49 4.05
CA THR A 85 -4.60 -1.28 5.32
C THR A 85 -4.49 0.21 5.66
N LEU A 86 -4.14 1.05 4.68
CA LEU A 86 -4.07 2.50 4.83
C LEU A 86 -5.42 3.13 5.18
N ALA A 87 -6.52 2.60 4.63
CA ALA A 87 -7.87 3.04 4.97
C ALA A 87 -8.29 2.70 6.41
N LEU A 88 -7.73 1.63 6.99
CA LEU A 88 -8.03 1.22 8.37
C LEU A 88 -7.22 1.97 9.43
N ILE A 89 -6.00 2.40 9.09
CA ILE A 89 -5.08 3.06 10.04
C ILE A 89 -5.67 4.30 10.74
N PRO A 90 -6.46 5.19 10.11
CA PRO A 90 -7.10 6.31 10.79
C PRO A 90 -7.87 5.93 12.07
N SER A 91 -8.52 4.77 12.07
CA SER A 91 -9.24 4.26 13.24
C SER A 91 -8.32 3.97 14.42
N LEU A 92 -7.06 3.60 14.15
CA LEU A 92 -6.09 3.25 15.18
C LEU A 92 -5.64 4.47 16.00
N PHE A 93 -5.70 5.68 15.45
CA PHE A 93 -5.33 6.91 16.17
C PHE A 93 -6.26 7.27 17.34
N ASN A 94 -7.50 6.77 17.32
CA ASN A 94 -8.42 6.93 18.45
C ASN A 94 -8.32 5.77 19.45
N SER A 95 -7.70 4.67 19.05
CA SER A 95 -7.58 3.47 19.87
C SER A 95 -6.29 3.46 20.71
N HIS A 96 -6.31 2.73 21.81
CA HIS A 96 -5.12 2.34 22.55
C HIS A 96 -5.30 0.92 23.06
N SER A 97 -4.18 0.20 23.21
CA SER A 97 -4.19 -1.18 23.65
C SER A 97 -3.91 -1.25 25.15
N THR A 98 -4.92 -1.66 25.93
CA THR A 98 -4.76 -1.94 27.37
C THR A 98 -3.73 -3.04 27.63
N TYR A 99 -3.60 -4.00 26.70
CA TYR A 99 -2.55 -5.02 26.75
C TYR A 99 -1.13 -4.42 26.64
N LEU A 100 -0.93 -3.47 25.71
CA LEU A 100 0.38 -2.79 25.59
C LEU A 100 0.68 -1.92 26.82
N GLU A 101 -0.34 -1.29 27.41
CA GLU A 101 -0.17 -0.54 28.67
C GLU A 101 0.29 -1.46 29.81
N LYS A 102 -0.27 -2.66 29.94
CA LYS A 102 0.20 -3.68 30.91
C LYS A 102 1.67 -4.08 30.66
N LYS A 103 2.14 -3.99 29.42
CA LYS A 103 3.55 -4.19 29.03
C LYS A 103 4.41 -2.94 29.15
N ARG A 104 3.94 -1.91 29.86
CA ARG A 104 4.64 -0.63 30.09
C ARG A 104 4.87 0.19 28.81
N PHE A 105 4.11 -0.05 27.75
CA PHE A 105 4.10 0.85 26.59
C PHE A 105 3.16 2.02 26.85
N SER A 106 3.72 3.22 26.92
CA SER A 106 2.94 4.42 27.15
C SER A 106 2.01 4.74 25.97
N ARG A 107 0.96 5.54 26.22
CA ARG A 107 0.02 5.93 25.15
C ARG A 107 0.69 6.81 24.09
N VAL A 108 1.75 7.54 24.46
CA VAL A 108 2.60 8.31 23.54
C VAL A 108 3.42 7.36 22.65
N GLN A 109 4.05 6.33 23.24
CA GLN A 109 4.80 5.31 22.49
C GLN A 109 3.89 4.53 21.52
N GLN A 110 2.68 4.17 21.95
CA GLN A 110 1.70 3.51 21.08
C GLN A 110 1.30 4.42 19.91
N HIS A 111 1.09 5.72 20.16
CA HIS A 111 0.78 6.69 19.10
C HIS A 111 1.95 6.84 18.10
N LYS A 112 3.19 6.95 18.60
CA LYS A 112 4.41 6.95 17.77
C LYS A 112 4.52 5.72 16.88
N ARG A 113 4.21 4.54 17.43
CA ARG A 113 4.17 3.29 16.68
C ARG A 113 3.12 3.33 15.57
N ASN A 114 1.91 3.84 15.83
CA ASN A 114 0.86 3.96 14.83
C ASN A 114 1.28 4.89 13.68
N ILE A 115 1.93 6.03 13.97
CA ILE A 115 2.50 6.91 12.94
C ILE A 115 3.58 6.16 12.13
N GLY A 116 4.49 5.45 12.80
CA GLY A 116 5.52 4.66 12.14
C GLY A 116 4.95 3.59 11.20
N TRP A 117 3.89 2.89 11.64
CA TRP A 117 3.16 1.92 10.83
C TRP A 117 2.52 2.56 9.59
N TYR A 118 1.84 3.70 9.77
CA TYR A 118 1.29 4.47 8.66
C TYR A 118 2.35 4.82 7.61
N LEU A 119 3.46 5.43 8.04
CA LEU A 119 4.52 5.87 7.13
C LEU A 119 5.17 4.68 6.41
N ASN A 120 5.37 3.56 7.11
CA ASN A 120 5.88 2.34 6.49
C ASN A 120 4.93 1.76 5.45
N GLU A 121 3.62 1.76 5.72
CA GLU A 121 2.66 1.22 4.75
C GLU A 121 2.53 2.10 3.51
N VAL A 122 2.56 3.44 3.64
CA VAL A 122 2.61 4.35 2.48
C VAL A 122 3.84 4.08 1.61
N TYR A 123 4.99 3.86 2.25
CA TYR A 123 6.21 3.51 1.52
C TYR A 123 6.10 2.16 0.81
N SER A 124 5.57 1.13 1.49
CA SER A 124 5.34 -0.18 0.88
C SER A 124 4.38 -0.08 -0.30
N PHE A 125 3.29 0.68 -0.17
CA PHE A 125 2.36 0.98 -1.26
C PHE A 125 3.07 1.62 -2.46
N SER A 126 3.91 2.63 -2.21
CA SER A 126 4.69 3.32 -3.25
C SER A 126 5.61 2.35 -4.00
N ASN A 127 6.34 1.49 -3.27
CA ASN A 127 7.25 0.51 -3.85
C ASN A 127 6.51 -0.57 -4.64
N ARG A 128 5.39 -1.09 -4.10
CA ARG A 128 4.53 -2.08 -4.76
C ARG A 128 3.98 -1.54 -6.09
N THR A 129 3.49 -0.30 -6.08
CA THR A 129 2.99 0.40 -7.28
C THR A 129 4.09 0.60 -8.32
N GLU A 130 5.27 1.03 -7.89
CA GLU A 130 6.39 1.20 -8.81
C GLU A 130 6.85 -0.14 -9.41
N TYR A 131 6.91 -1.19 -8.59
CA TYR A 131 7.25 -2.54 -9.03
C TYR A 131 6.26 -3.05 -10.08
N PHE A 132 4.96 -2.92 -9.82
CA PHE A 132 3.90 -3.30 -10.75
C PHE A 132 4.05 -2.63 -12.12
N LEU A 133 4.25 -1.31 -12.14
CA LEU A 133 4.42 -0.57 -13.40
C LEU A 133 5.72 -0.93 -14.14
N LYS A 134 6.81 -1.19 -13.40
CA LYS A 134 8.07 -1.69 -13.98
C LYS A 134 7.88 -3.09 -14.59
N LEU A 135 7.11 -3.96 -13.93
CA LEU A 135 6.82 -5.31 -14.39
C LEU A 135 6.04 -5.27 -15.71
N MET A 136 4.96 -4.50 -15.77
CA MET A 136 4.18 -4.29 -17.00
C MET A 136 5.04 -3.74 -18.15
N LYS A 137 5.88 -2.73 -17.85
CA LYS A 137 6.77 -2.14 -18.86
C LYS A 137 7.75 -3.16 -19.44
N LYS A 138 8.39 -3.97 -18.57
CA LYS A 138 9.31 -5.03 -19.01
C LYS A 138 8.58 -6.05 -19.89
N ALA A 139 7.36 -6.42 -19.52
CA ALA A 139 6.55 -7.36 -20.28
C ALA A 139 6.18 -6.84 -21.67
N LEU A 140 5.77 -5.57 -21.79
CA LEU A 140 5.48 -4.95 -23.09
C LEU A 140 6.71 -4.93 -24.00
N ILE A 141 7.87 -4.49 -23.47
CA ILE A 141 9.11 -4.42 -24.25
C ILE A 141 9.53 -5.82 -24.74
N LYS A 142 9.41 -6.85 -23.89
CA LYS A 142 9.66 -8.24 -24.28
C LYS A 142 8.69 -8.74 -25.35
N SER A 143 7.47 -8.20 -25.39
CA SER A 143 6.40 -8.58 -26.33
C SER A 143 6.50 -7.84 -27.67
N ARG A 144 7.71 -7.41 -28.06
CA ARG A 144 8.01 -6.69 -29.31
C ARG A 144 7.40 -5.28 -29.44
N PHE A 145 6.79 -4.74 -28.37
CA PHE A 145 6.44 -3.33 -28.35
C PHE A 145 7.71 -2.48 -28.28
N SER A 146 7.79 -1.44 -29.11
CA SER A 146 8.90 -0.48 -29.05
C SER A 146 8.97 0.17 -27.67
N LYS A 147 10.18 0.52 -27.22
CA LYS A 147 10.40 1.37 -26.04
C LYS A 147 9.71 2.74 -26.17
N THR A 148 9.38 3.16 -27.38
CA THR A 148 8.68 4.41 -27.71
C THR A 148 7.17 4.22 -27.97
N SER A 149 6.64 3.01 -27.76
CA SER A 149 5.20 2.75 -27.90
C SER A 149 4.39 3.61 -26.93
N THR A 150 3.17 3.97 -27.35
CA THR A 150 2.22 4.77 -26.56
C THR A 150 1.94 4.18 -25.18
N GLU A 151 1.95 2.86 -25.07
CA GLU A 151 1.73 2.09 -23.86
C GLU A 151 2.90 2.24 -22.89
N VAL A 152 4.14 2.11 -23.39
CA VAL A 152 5.35 2.32 -22.58
C VAL A 152 5.44 3.77 -22.11
N ALA A 153 5.08 4.73 -22.95
CA ALA A 153 4.99 6.14 -22.56
C ALA A 153 3.93 6.36 -21.46
N THR A 154 2.76 5.74 -21.59
CA THR A 154 1.69 5.76 -20.60
C THR A 154 2.16 5.21 -19.25
N LEU A 155 2.83 4.04 -19.23
CA LEU A 155 3.38 3.45 -18.01
C LEU A 155 4.44 4.33 -17.34
N ASN A 156 5.31 4.97 -18.13
CA ASN A 156 6.29 5.91 -17.58
C ASN A 156 5.61 7.14 -16.96
N SER A 157 4.59 7.69 -17.63
CA SER A 157 3.81 8.81 -17.13
C SER A 157 3.10 8.45 -15.83
N LEU A 158 2.42 7.30 -15.79
CA LEU A 158 1.75 6.78 -14.59
C LEU A 158 2.72 6.59 -13.43
N ARG A 159 3.91 6.02 -13.70
CA ARG A 159 4.94 5.85 -12.68
C ARG A 159 5.37 7.20 -12.11
N SER A 160 5.63 8.19 -12.96
CA SER A 160 5.99 9.54 -12.51
C SER A 160 4.89 10.18 -11.66
N VAL A 161 3.63 10.08 -12.09
CA VAL A 161 2.49 10.62 -11.34
C VAL A 161 2.35 9.94 -9.97
N CYS A 162 2.43 8.61 -9.91
CA CYS A 162 2.31 7.87 -8.64
C CYS A 162 3.45 8.21 -7.67
N ILE A 163 4.70 8.27 -8.16
CA ILE A 163 5.86 8.59 -7.31
C ILE A 163 5.75 10.02 -6.80
N GLU A 164 5.44 10.99 -7.66
CA GLU A 164 5.37 12.40 -7.27
C GLU A 164 4.22 12.65 -6.29
N SER A 165 3.08 11.99 -6.47
CA SER A 165 1.91 12.12 -5.58
C SER A 165 2.21 11.65 -4.14
N LEU A 166 3.14 10.72 -3.97
CA LEU A 166 3.53 10.16 -2.66
C LEU A 166 4.81 10.76 -2.10
N ARG A 167 5.51 11.60 -2.87
CA ARG A 167 6.83 12.12 -2.53
C ARG A 167 6.81 12.88 -1.21
N GLY A 168 5.84 13.77 -1.00
CA GLY A 168 5.73 14.54 0.25
C GLY A 168 5.56 13.66 1.49
N ILE A 169 4.80 12.57 1.40
CA ILE A 169 4.59 11.65 2.54
C ILE A 169 5.85 10.80 2.78
N ASN A 170 6.49 10.33 1.70
CA ASN A 170 7.73 9.56 1.78
C ASN A 170 8.92 10.39 2.29
N GLU A 171 8.96 11.69 1.99
CA GLU A 171 9.98 12.62 2.51
C GLU A 171 9.87 12.78 4.03
N VAL A 172 8.64 12.84 4.57
CA VAL A 172 8.40 12.91 6.03
C VAL A 172 8.92 11.68 6.77
N ARG A 173 8.83 10.49 6.16
CA ARG A 173 9.44 9.27 6.69
C ARG A 173 10.97 9.32 6.72
N GLY A 174 11.58 10.09 5.81
CA GLY A 174 13.01 10.12 5.55
C GLY A 174 13.41 9.07 4.51
N ARG A 175 14.32 9.42 3.59
CA ARG A 175 14.80 8.52 2.51
C ARG A 175 15.52 7.26 3.04
N HIS A 176 15.97 7.28 4.30
CA HIS A 176 16.75 6.20 4.91
C HIS A 176 16.19 5.82 6.30
N VAL A 177 15.08 5.10 6.32
CA VAL A 177 14.59 4.40 7.54
C VAL A 177 15.60 3.42 8.13
N HIS A 178 16.58 2.96 7.34
CA HIS A 178 17.67 2.11 7.84
C HIS A 178 18.69 2.87 8.68
N VAL A 179 18.69 4.21 8.64
CA VAL A 179 19.70 5.05 9.32
C VAL A 179 19.08 5.90 10.43
N ARG A 180 17.85 6.40 10.25
CA ARG A 180 17.18 7.20 11.29
C ARG A 180 15.69 6.92 11.34
N SER A 181 15.19 6.67 12.56
CA SER A 181 13.75 6.57 12.81
C SER A 181 13.05 7.90 12.52
N TYR A 182 11.76 7.81 12.14
CA TYR A 182 10.88 8.97 12.02
C TYR A 182 11.00 9.89 13.25
N PHE A 183 11.23 11.19 12.99
CA PHE A 183 11.37 12.20 14.03
C PHE A 183 10.30 13.29 13.86
N ASP A 184 9.45 13.40 14.88
CA ASP A 184 8.44 14.45 14.97
C ASP A 184 8.76 15.33 16.18
N LYS A 185 8.98 16.63 15.93
CA LYS A 185 9.28 17.59 16.99
C LYS A 185 8.11 17.75 17.97
N ALA A 186 6.86 17.69 17.50
CA ALA A 186 5.69 17.80 18.37
C ALA A 186 5.59 16.57 19.25
N LEU A 187 5.74 15.37 18.67
CA LEU A 187 5.70 14.13 19.43
C LEU A 187 6.84 14.01 20.44
N SER A 188 8.05 14.45 20.07
CA SER A 188 9.21 14.47 20.97
C SER A 188 8.98 15.38 22.18
N LYS A 189 8.26 16.50 22.00
CA LYS A 189 7.86 17.37 23.12
C LYS A 189 6.85 16.65 24.02
N ILE A 190 5.89 15.91 23.46
CA ILE A 190 4.92 15.13 24.24
C ILE A 190 5.63 14.04 25.04
N GLU A 191 6.59 13.34 24.43
CA GLU A 191 7.44 12.35 25.12
C GLU A 191 8.19 13.01 26.29
N LEU A 192 8.78 14.20 26.10
CA LEU A 192 9.46 14.92 27.17
C LEU A 192 8.54 15.26 28.35
N TRP A 193 7.32 15.75 28.08
CA TRP A 193 6.34 16.04 29.14
C TRP A 193 5.90 14.77 29.89
N GLU A 194 5.75 13.65 29.18
CA GLU A 194 5.45 12.35 29.76
C GLU A 194 6.59 11.86 30.66
N GLU A 195 7.85 12.04 30.25
CA GLU A 195 9.01 11.69 31.08
C GLU A 195 9.12 12.58 32.32
N MET A 196 8.96 13.90 32.18
CA MET A 196 8.97 14.83 33.32
C MET A 196 7.94 14.44 34.38
N ALA A 197 6.72 14.05 33.97
CA ALA A 197 5.68 13.59 34.88
C ALA A 197 6.11 12.37 35.71
N LYS A 198 6.97 11.48 35.18
CA LYS A 198 7.48 10.29 35.88
C LYS A 198 8.51 10.62 36.96
N TYR A 199 9.27 11.70 36.78
CA TYR A 199 10.29 12.13 37.75
C TYR A 199 9.74 12.97 38.90
N ILE A 200 8.54 13.56 38.73
CA ILE A 200 7.87 14.30 39.80
C ILE A 200 7.16 13.30 40.71
N SER A 201 7.53 13.27 41.99
CA SER A 201 7.05 12.26 42.94
C SER A 201 5.53 12.31 43.07
N HIS A 202 4.98 13.41 43.57
CA HIS A 202 3.54 13.62 43.77
C HIS A 202 3.20 15.12 43.78
N GLY A 203 1.92 15.47 43.59
CA GLY A 203 1.42 16.83 43.81
C GLY A 203 0.80 17.49 42.57
N THR A 204 0.48 18.77 42.71
CA THR A 204 -0.16 19.61 41.68
C THR A 204 0.68 19.69 40.40
N GLU A 205 2.01 19.72 40.53
CA GLU A 205 2.93 19.76 39.39
C GLU A 205 2.85 18.49 38.53
N ARG A 206 2.88 17.30 39.15
CA ARG A 206 2.70 16.04 38.43
C ARG A 206 1.38 16.01 37.67
N ASN A 207 0.28 16.38 38.34
CA ASN A 207 -1.05 16.42 37.73
C ASN A 207 -1.11 17.40 36.54
N PHE A 208 -0.39 18.53 36.63
CA PHE A 208 -0.26 19.48 35.52
C PHE A 208 0.45 18.85 34.32
N HIS A 209 1.61 18.22 34.52
CA HIS A 209 2.37 17.57 33.45
C HIS A 209 1.60 16.42 32.79
N GLU A 210 0.93 15.58 33.58
CA GLU A 210 0.07 14.50 33.07
C GLU A 210 -1.09 15.07 32.25
N SER A 211 -1.80 16.08 32.76
CA SER A 211 -2.91 16.74 32.06
C SER A 211 -2.47 17.41 30.76
N LEU A 212 -1.31 18.07 30.77
CA LEU A 212 -0.73 18.68 29.58
C LEU A 212 -0.36 17.62 28.54
N THR A 213 0.29 16.52 28.96
CA THR A 213 0.62 15.38 28.10
C THR A 213 -0.64 14.84 27.43
N TRP A 214 -1.72 14.63 28.20
CA TRP A 214 -3.00 14.15 27.66
C TRP A 214 -3.61 15.10 26.64
N LYS A 215 -3.63 16.41 26.94
CA LYS A 215 -4.17 17.44 26.04
C LYS A 215 -3.41 17.47 24.72
N LEU A 216 -2.07 17.47 24.77
CA LEU A 216 -1.23 17.50 23.58
C LEU A 216 -1.37 16.22 22.76
N LEU A 217 -1.36 15.05 23.40
CA LEU A 217 -1.53 13.75 22.73
C LEU A 217 -2.89 13.66 22.02
N ARG A 218 -3.97 14.16 22.64
CA ARG A 218 -5.30 14.17 22.03
C ARG A 218 -5.34 15.05 20.77
N SER A 219 -4.73 16.24 20.84
CA SER A 219 -4.62 17.15 19.71
C SER A 219 -3.82 16.52 18.56
N ASP A 220 -2.68 15.92 18.88
CA ASP A 220 -1.80 15.28 17.88
C ASP A 220 -2.48 14.07 17.21
N ARG A 221 -3.18 13.23 17.97
CA ARG A 221 -4.00 12.13 17.44
C ARG A 221 -5.07 12.60 16.46
N LYS A 222 -5.77 13.69 16.78
CA LYS A 222 -6.78 14.28 15.89
C LYS A 222 -6.15 14.76 14.59
N SER A 223 -5.04 15.50 14.67
CA SER A 223 -4.30 15.97 13.50
C SER A 223 -3.81 14.83 12.60
N TRP A 224 -3.25 13.77 13.19
CA TRP A 224 -2.82 12.58 12.44
C TRP A 224 -3.96 11.83 11.81
N LYS A 225 -5.09 11.67 12.52
CA LYS A 225 -6.30 11.07 11.97
C LYS A 225 -6.77 11.84 10.72
N GLU A 226 -7.00 13.14 10.83
CA GLU A 226 -7.48 13.96 9.70
C GLU A 226 -6.51 13.91 8.51
N ARG A 227 -5.20 13.98 8.79
CA ARG A 227 -4.16 13.86 7.75
C ARG A 227 -4.20 12.49 7.06
N THR A 228 -4.31 11.41 7.81
CA THR A 228 -4.32 10.05 7.25
C THR A 228 -5.62 9.72 6.52
N GLU A 229 -6.77 10.22 6.97
CA GLU A 229 -8.05 10.12 6.24
C GLU A 229 -7.98 10.84 4.89
N LYS A 230 -7.46 12.08 4.89
CA LYS A 230 -7.26 12.85 3.65
C LYS A 230 -6.33 12.11 2.69
N ASN A 231 -5.21 11.60 3.19
CA ASN A 231 -4.25 10.87 2.36
C ASN A 231 -4.84 9.55 1.84
N ALA A 232 -5.63 8.83 2.64
CA ALA A 232 -6.32 7.62 2.21
C ALA A 232 -7.31 7.92 1.06
N ALA A 233 -8.10 9.00 1.16
CA ALA A 233 -8.97 9.42 0.07
C ALA A 233 -8.19 9.79 -1.21
N GLN A 234 -7.05 10.47 -1.08
CA GLN A 234 -6.19 10.79 -2.23
C GLN A 234 -5.55 9.55 -2.86
N LEU A 235 -5.20 8.55 -2.05
CA LEU A 235 -4.69 7.25 -2.52
C LEU A 235 -5.75 6.48 -3.30
N GLU A 236 -7.00 6.49 -2.85
CA GLU A 236 -8.14 5.92 -3.58
C GLU A 236 -8.28 6.58 -4.96
N GLU A 237 -8.29 7.92 -5.01
CA GLU A 237 -8.33 8.66 -6.29
C GLU A 237 -7.14 8.34 -7.21
N LEU A 238 -5.94 8.17 -6.65
CA LEU A 238 -4.75 7.78 -7.39
C LEU A 238 -4.87 6.37 -7.99
N LEU A 239 -5.43 5.42 -7.25
CA LEU A 239 -5.66 4.05 -7.74
C LEU A 239 -6.73 4.00 -8.82
N ASP A 240 -7.82 4.74 -8.66
CA ASP A 240 -8.84 4.88 -9.70
C ASP A 240 -8.22 5.44 -10.99
N TYR A 241 -7.41 6.50 -10.88
CA TYR A 241 -6.70 7.08 -12.02
C TYR A 241 -5.73 6.09 -12.68
N LEU A 242 -4.96 5.37 -11.85
CA LEU A 242 -4.02 4.34 -12.30
C LEU A 242 -4.74 3.27 -13.13
N TYR A 243 -5.74 2.62 -12.55
CA TYR A 243 -6.44 1.50 -13.19
C TYR A 243 -7.27 1.94 -14.40
N HIS A 244 -7.91 3.10 -14.33
CA HIS A 244 -8.61 3.67 -15.49
C HIS A 244 -7.66 3.91 -16.67
N SER A 245 -6.46 4.42 -16.40
CA SER A 245 -5.47 4.70 -17.44
C SER A 245 -4.93 3.41 -18.07
N LEU A 246 -4.73 2.35 -17.27
CA LEU A 246 -4.31 1.04 -17.75
C LEU A 246 -5.38 0.38 -18.63
N ASP A 247 -6.65 0.49 -18.23
CA ASP A 247 -7.80 -0.03 -18.98
C ASP A 247 -7.99 0.72 -20.31
N THR A 248 -7.96 2.05 -20.27
CA THR A 248 -8.13 2.90 -21.46
C THR A 248 -7.05 2.65 -22.49
N ALA A 249 -5.81 2.47 -22.06
CA ALA A 249 -4.70 2.11 -22.93
C ALA A 249 -4.72 0.64 -23.39
N LYS A 250 -5.67 -0.17 -22.88
CA LYS A 250 -5.82 -1.61 -23.13
C LYS A 250 -4.53 -2.38 -22.86
N ILE A 251 -3.75 -1.97 -21.86
CA ILE A 251 -2.41 -2.53 -21.65
C ILE A 251 -2.50 -3.98 -21.19
N ILE A 252 -3.45 -4.31 -20.30
CA ILE A 252 -3.65 -5.69 -19.86
C ILE A 252 -4.10 -6.58 -21.01
N ASN A 253 -5.11 -6.16 -21.79
CA ASN A 253 -5.56 -6.95 -22.94
C ASN A 253 -4.39 -7.24 -23.90
N LYS A 254 -3.56 -6.25 -24.22
CA LYS A 254 -2.37 -6.44 -25.07
C LYS A 254 -1.32 -7.38 -24.46
N LEU A 255 -1.20 -7.39 -23.13
CA LEU A 255 -0.31 -8.33 -22.44
C LEU A 255 -0.90 -9.76 -22.41
N LEU A 256 -2.23 -9.88 -22.38
CA LEU A 256 -2.95 -11.14 -22.31
C LEU A 256 -3.29 -11.75 -23.68
N GLU A 257 -3.42 -10.97 -24.77
CA GLU A 257 -3.65 -11.47 -26.14
C GLU A 257 -2.56 -12.46 -26.61
N LYS A 258 -1.40 -12.49 -25.95
CA LYS A 258 -0.33 -13.47 -26.18
C LYS A 258 -0.57 -14.82 -25.47
N TYR A 259 -1.63 -14.96 -24.68
CA TYR A 259 -2.04 -16.23 -24.08
C TYR A 259 -2.91 -17.05 -25.02
N GLU A 260 -3.68 -16.40 -25.89
CA GLU A 260 -4.60 -17.06 -26.82
C GLU A 260 -3.90 -17.65 -28.07
N LYS A 261 -2.58 -17.47 -28.20
CA LYS A 261 -1.77 -17.94 -29.34
C LYS A 261 -0.62 -18.82 -28.89
#